data_AF-A0A9D9MJW6-F1
#
_entry.id   AF-A0A9D9MJW6-F1
#
_cell.length_a   1.000
_cell.length_b   1.000
_cell.length_c   1.000
_cell.angle_alpha   90.00
_cell.angle_beta   90.00
_cell.angle_gamma   90.00
#
_symmetry.space_group_name_H-M   'P 1'
#
loop_
_entity.id
_entity.type
_entity.pdbx_description
1 polymer ?
#
loop_
_entity_poly.entity_id
_entity_poly.type
_entity_poly.pdbx_seq_one_letter_code
_entity_poly.pdbx_strand_id
1 'polypeptide(L)' 'MNEPRLFLVRVWQHLSQFRAAVRGLDQDEPRLFHEAQQLGEFFRAASEAGSAAPAERTAGEPGEATSAFEPKKPESRP' A
#
# COMPACT_ATOMS: atom_id res chain seq x y z
N MET A 1 -5.71 -4.61 11.03
CA MET A 1 -4.54 -5.51 10.98
C MET A 1 -3.51 -4.86 10.09
N ASN A 2 -2.24 -4.90 10.47
CA ASN A 2 -1.18 -4.31 9.67
C ASN A 2 -0.87 -5.21 8.49
N GLU A 3 -1.16 -4.75 7.28
CA GLU A 3 -0.92 -5.53 6.08
C GLU A 3 0.59 -5.60 5.80
N PRO A 4 1.16 -6.79 5.55
CA PRO A 4 2.59 -6.93 5.29
C PRO A 4 2.96 -6.18 4.01
N ARG A 5 3.91 -5.24 4.10
CA ARG A 5 4.45 -4.52 2.95
C ARG A 5 5.56 -5.32 2.30
N LEU A 6 5.42 -5.56 1.00
CA LEU A 6 6.41 -6.31 0.21
C LEU A 6 7.23 -5.36 -0.66
N PHE A 7 8.54 -5.61 -0.68
CA PHE A 7 9.51 -4.83 -1.44
C PHE A 7 10.36 -5.73 -2.32
N LEU A 8 10.61 -5.30 -3.55
CA LEU A 8 11.64 -5.84 -4.43
C LEU A 8 12.92 -5.03 -4.24
N VAL A 9 14.02 -5.72 -3.96
CA VAL A 9 15.31 -5.10 -3.67
C VAL A 9 16.36 -5.65 -4.63
N ARG A 10 17.08 -4.76 -5.32
CA ARG A 10 18.26 -5.10 -6.11
C ARG A 10 19.47 -4.41 -5.52
N VAL A 11 20.49 -5.17 -5.15
CA VAL A 11 21.74 -4.65 -4.58
C VAL A 11 22.88 -4.93 -5.54
N TRP A 12 23.71 -3.91 -5.77
CA TRP A 12 24.97 -4.03 -6.48
C TRP A 12 26.10 -3.71 -5.51
N GLN A 13 27.06 -4.63 -5.41
CA GLN A 13 28.26 -4.44 -4.62
C GLN A 13 29.46 -4.77 -5.50
N HIS A 14 30.23 -3.74 -5.89
CA HIS A 14 31.41 -3.90 -6.73
C HIS A 14 32.51 -2.94 -6.24
N LEU A 15 33.72 -3.46 -6.01
CA LEU A 15 34.90 -2.69 -5.62
C LEU A 15 34.62 -1.63 -4.51
N SER A 16 33.96 -2.06 -3.43
CA SER A 16 33.58 -1.20 -2.28
C SER A 16 32.52 -0.14 -2.55
N GLN A 17 31.92 -0.09 -3.75
CA GLN A 17 30.77 0.77 -4.03
C GLN A 17 29.47 0.03 -3.71
N PHE A 18 28.58 0.70 -2.98
CA PHE A 18 27.25 0.22 -2.67
C PHE A 18 26.23 0.95 -3.55
N ARG A 19 25.29 0.19 -4.11
CA ARG A 19 24.09 0.76 -4.72
C ARG A 19 22.92 -0.20 -4.48
N ALA A 20 21.75 0.34 -4.20
CA ALA A 20 20.53 -0.42 -4.13
C ALA A 20 19.38 0.27 -4.86
N ALA A 21 18.46 -0.51 -5.40
CA ALA A 21 17.17 -0.07 -5.90
C ALA A 21 16.08 -0.82 -5.15
N VAL A 22 15.14 -0.08 -4.55
CA VAL A 22 14.01 -0.64 -3.80
C VAL A 22 12.71 -0.19 -4.45
N ARG A 23 11.79 -1.11 -4.66
CA ARG A 23 10.46 -0.83 -5.19
C ARG A 23 9.42 -1.56 -4.35
N GLY A 24 8.40 -0.85 -3.85
CA GLY A 24 7.23 -1.50 -3.27
C GLY A 24 6.43 -2.23 -4.35
N LEU A 25 5.75 -3.34 -4.02
CA LEU A 25 4.93 -4.02 -5.04
C LEU A 25 3.81 -3.14 -5.61
N ASP A 26 3.25 -2.24 -4.79
CA ASP A 26 2.21 -1.29 -5.19
C ASP A 26 2.76 0.02 -5.76
N GLN A 27 4.08 0.11 -6.01
CA GLN A 27 4.73 1.31 -6.52
C GLN A 27 5.40 1.04 -7.88
N ASP A 28 5.20 1.95 -8.82
CA ASP A 28 5.78 1.85 -10.16
C ASP A 28 7.27 2.20 -10.18
N GLU A 29 7.69 3.24 -9.44
CA GLU A 29 9.05 3.74 -9.51
C GLU A 29 9.98 3.17 -8.42
N PRO A 30 11.17 2.66 -8.79
CA PRO A 30 12.18 2.25 -7.82
C PRO A 30 12.89 3.46 -7.20
N ARG A 31 13.06 3.44 -5.88
CA ARG A 31 13.92 4.38 -5.15
C ARG A 31 15.37 3.87 -5.14
N LEU A 32 16.31 4.74 -5.50
CA LEU A 32 17.74 4.44 -5.53
C LEU A 32 18.43 4.86 -4.23
N PHE A 33 19.39 4.06 -3.79
CA PHE A 33 20.25 4.30 -2.62
C PHE A 33 21.71 4.09 -3.00
N HIS A 34 22.60 4.94 -2.50
CA HIS A 34 24.05 4.88 -2.74
C HIS A 34 24.84 4.55 -1.47
N GLU A 35 24.16 4.52 -0.31
CA GLU A 35 24.74 4.19 0.98
C GLU A 35 23.91 3.12 1.68
N ALA A 36 24.57 2.14 2.28
CA ALA A 36 23.88 1.04 2.98
C ALA A 36 23.08 1.54 4.20
N GLN A 37 23.55 2.59 4.86
CA GLN A 37 22.90 3.17 6.03
C GLN A 37 21.53 3.76 5.66
N GLN A 38 21.43 4.48 4.54
CA GLN A 38 20.17 5.05 4.04
C GLN A 38 19.13 3.96 3.72
N LEU A 39 19.58 2.81 3.20
CA LEU A 39 18.71 1.67 2.94
C LEU A 39 18.16 1.08 4.25
N GLY A 40 19.00 0.95 5.27
CA GLY A 40 18.59 0.45 6.58
C GLY A 40 17.57 1.37 7.27
N GLU A 41 17.80 2.68 7.22
CA GLU A 41 16.86 3.69 7.74
C GLU A 41 15.52 3.65 7.03
N PHE A 42 15.52 3.47 5.71
CA PHE A 42 14.31 3.31 4.93
C PHE A 42 13.47 2.12 5.41
N PHE A 43 14.06 0.94 5.60
CA PHE A 43 13.32 -0.23 6.07
C PHE A 43 12.84 -0.09 7.51
N ARG A 44 13.62 0.56 8.37
CA ARG A 44 13.18 0.86 9.74
C ARG A 44 11.93 1.74 9.72
N ALA A 45 11.97 2.85 8.98
CA ALA A 45 10.84 3.75 8.83
C ALA A 45 9.63 3.05 8.19
N ALA A 46 9.85 2.20 7.18
CA ALA A 46 8.78 1.44 6.54
C ALA A 46 8.10 0.44 7.50
N SER A 47 8.87 -0.17 8.41
CA SER A 47 8.36 -1.06 9.46
C SER A 47 7.55 -0.29 10.52
N GLU A 48 8.05 0.87 10.95
CA GLU A 48 7.37 1.74 11.94
C GLU A 48 6.08 2.35 11.37
N ALA A 49 6.12 2.78 10.10
CA ALA A 49 4.95 3.30 9.38
C ALA A 49 3.96 2.21 8.95
N GLY A 50 4.36 0.93 8.99
CA GLY A 50 3.41 -0.17 9.03
C GLY A 50 2.63 -0.07 10.34
N SER A 51 3.34 -0.14 11.48
CA SER A 51 2.75 -0.06 12.83
C SER A 51 1.75 1.09 13.05
N ALA A 52 1.88 2.20 12.34
CA ALA A 52 0.93 3.31 12.34
C ALA A 52 0.06 3.38 11.07
N ALA A 53 -1.17 2.86 11.10
CA ALA A 53 -2.26 3.37 10.25
C ALA A 53 -3.67 2.96 10.75
N PRO A 54 -4.74 3.77 10.54
CA PRO A 54 -4.77 5.02 9.77
C PRO A 54 -5.36 6.24 10.51
N ALA A 55 -4.83 7.44 10.23
CA ALA A 55 -5.55 8.69 10.40
C ALA A 55 -6.50 8.88 9.21
N GLU A 56 -7.79 8.85 9.52
CA GLU A 56 -8.92 9.56 8.91
C GLU A 56 -8.91 9.81 7.38
N ARG A 57 -9.82 9.11 6.68
CA ARG A 57 -10.43 9.65 5.46
C ARG A 57 -11.41 10.76 5.85
N THR A 58 -11.08 12.00 5.51
CA THR A 58 -11.97 13.16 5.52
C THR A 58 -11.58 13.98 4.28
N ALA A 59 -12.43 14.41 3.34
CA ALA A 59 -13.89 14.47 3.22
C ALA A 59 -14.29 14.53 1.73
N GLY A 60 -15.57 14.22 1.45
CA GLY A 60 -16.26 14.48 0.19
C GLY A 60 -17.75 14.12 0.34
N GLU A 61 -18.58 15.14 0.43
CA GLU A 61 -20.02 15.20 0.78
C GLU A 61 -21.00 14.56 -0.26
N PRO A 62 -22.34 14.59 -0.05
CA PRO A 62 -23.23 13.43 -0.20
C PRO A 62 -23.89 13.32 -1.58
N GLY A 63 -24.02 12.08 -2.06
CA GLY A 63 -24.83 11.74 -3.23
C GLY A 63 -26.07 10.95 -2.80
N GLU A 64 -27.19 11.65 -2.71
CA GLU A 64 -28.54 11.06 -2.76
C GLU A 64 -28.64 10.19 -4.03
N ALA A 65 -28.82 8.89 -3.86
CA ALA A 65 -29.24 7.99 -4.92
C ALA A 65 -30.29 7.04 -4.35
N THR A 66 -31.53 7.42 -4.58
CA THR A 66 -32.73 6.60 -4.43
C THR A 66 -32.51 5.21 -5.03
N SER A 67 -32.76 4.16 -4.27
CA SER A 67 -33.24 2.91 -4.88
C SER A 67 -34.10 2.17 -3.88
N ALA A 68 -35.40 2.41 -3.98
CA ALA A 68 -36.44 1.62 -3.36
C ALA A 68 -36.30 0.17 -3.82
N PHE A 69 -35.92 -0.73 -2.89
CA PHE A 69 -35.99 -2.16 -3.13
C PHE A 69 -37.37 -2.63 -2.67
N GLU A 70 -38.34 -2.64 -3.58
CA GLU A 70 -39.67 -3.18 -3.36
C GLU A 70 -39.61 -4.72 -3.44
N PRO A 71 -39.90 -5.48 -2.36
CA PRO A 71 -39.91 -6.93 -2.43
C PRO A 71 -41.23 -7.40 -3.05
N LYS A 72 -41.21 -7.81 -4.32
CA LYS A 72 -42.35 -8.54 -4.90
C LYS A 72 -42.37 -9.99 -4.44
N LYS A 73 -43.46 -10.32 -3.75
CA LYS A 73 -43.93 -11.63 -3.28
C LYS A 73 -43.82 -12.70 -4.39
N PRO A 74 -43.34 -13.93 -4.11
CA PRO A 74 -43.45 -15.02 -5.06
C PRO A 74 -44.89 -15.52 -5.11
N GLU A 75 -45.56 -15.33 -6.25
CA GLU A 75 -46.85 -15.94 -6.55
C GLU A 75 -46.64 -17.21 -7.39
N SER A 76 -47.44 -18.21 -7.07
CA SER A 76 -47.31 -19.63 -7.36
C SER A 76 -47.43 -20.00 -8.84
N ARG A 77 -46.59 -20.98 -9.23
CA ARG A 77 -46.84 -22.22 -10.01
C ARG A 77 -47.83 -22.23 -11.19
N PRO A 78 -47.53 -23.06 -12.20
CA PRO A 78 -48.16 -24.39 -12.24
C PRO A 78 -47.20 -25.57 -12.04
#